data_AF-A0A430L724-F1
#
_entry.id   AF-A0A430L724-F1
#
_cell.length_a   1.000
_cell.length_b   1.000
_cell.length_c   1.000
_cell.angle_alpha   90.00
_cell.angle_beta   90.00
_cell.angle_gamma   90.00
#
_symmetry.space_group_name_H-M   'P 1'
#
loop_
_entity.id
_entity.type
_entity.pdbx_description
1 polymer ?
#
loop_
_entity_poly.entity_id
_entity_poly.type
_entity_poly.pdbx_seq_one_letter_code
_entity_poly.pdbx_strand_id
1 'polypeptide(L)'
;MSATSLLAIQRTIREDPHNIGSRPSFNTVNHSGQLTSCEKIGLGDLFEAYIKIPGRSSKLPPILSELYKEFVGHIFNSWVSAQTTNLKPILPPRPSHQKRIEVGASQAGRSFDEMMHGSIFLTMDFDSRDGSFDWTWHNGDNIPITANIEYRLPRGVSKKDAMIMAIENYDNIERERITSHNRVQIISAARRRITKWAQAGSDLQAEVDNEDKLKDGDILPLVLASDMFIKTAREGADVAAALKTRRGER
;
A
#
# COMPACT_ATOMS: atom_id res chain seq x y z
N MET A 1 5.54 -22.24 3.52
CA MET A 1 6.67 -21.31 3.73
C MET A 1 7.97 -22.08 3.56
N SER A 2 9.01 -21.50 2.98
CA SER A 2 10.33 -22.16 2.91
C SER A 2 11.21 -21.65 4.05
N ALA A 3 11.78 -22.56 4.84
CA ALA A 3 12.73 -22.27 5.92
C ALA A 3 13.91 -21.39 5.45
N THR A 4 14.21 -21.41 4.16
CA THR A 4 15.25 -20.62 3.50
C THR A 4 15.04 -19.10 3.61
N SER A 5 13.79 -18.62 3.66
CA SER A 5 13.50 -17.17 3.71
C SER A 5 13.83 -16.55 5.07
N LEU A 6 13.54 -17.25 6.16
CA LEU A 6 13.80 -16.79 7.53
C LEU A 6 15.30 -16.76 7.82
N LEU A 7 16.04 -17.77 7.36
CA LEU A 7 17.49 -17.84 7.51
C LEU A 7 18.19 -16.70 6.75
N ALA A 8 17.70 -16.34 5.57
CA ALA A 8 18.24 -15.21 4.80
C ALA A 8 18.01 -13.88 5.53
N ILE A 9 16.81 -13.66 6.08
CA ILE A 9 16.48 -12.46 6.87
C ILE A 9 17.39 -12.36 8.10
N GLN A 10 17.50 -13.43 8.89
CA GLN A 10 18.34 -13.44 10.08
C GLN A 10 19.81 -13.20 9.75
N ARG A 11 20.30 -13.76 8.64
CA ARG A 11 21.66 -13.51 8.16
C ARG A 11 21.86 -12.03 7.82
N THR A 12 20.98 -11.44 7.03
CA THR A 12 21.04 -10.02 6.66
C THR A 12 21.06 -9.10 7.90
N ILE A 13 20.26 -9.40 8.92
CA ILE A 13 20.24 -8.63 10.17
C ILE A 13 21.54 -8.78 10.96
N ARG A 14 22.09 -10.00 11.04
CA ARG A 14 23.34 -10.29 11.77
C ARG A 14 24.57 -9.71 11.10
N GLU A 15 24.56 -9.61 9.77
CA GLU A 15 25.64 -9.03 8.98
C GLU A 15 25.68 -7.50 9.05
N ASP A 16 24.69 -6.84 9.66
CA ASP A 16 24.71 -5.39 9.88
C ASP A 16 25.79 -5.02 10.92
N PRO A 17 26.89 -4.37 10.48
CA PRO A 17 28.05 -4.14 11.34
C PRO A 17 27.81 -3.01 12.35
N HIS A 18 26.74 -2.22 12.21
CA HIS A 18 26.52 -1.02 13.02
C HIS A 18 25.67 -1.32 14.24
N ASN A 19 26.21 -1.94 15.28
CA ASN A 19 25.49 -2.16 16.53
C ASN A 19 26.33 -1.70 17.72
N ILE A 20 25.65 -1.45 18.85
CA ILE A 20 26.33 -1.23 20.13
C ILE A 20 26.32 -2.50 20.96
N GLY A 21 27.36 -2.70 21.77
CA GLY A 21 27.45 -3.87 22.65
C GLY A 21 26.44 -3.84 23.80
N SER A 22 26.20 -2.65 24.38
CA SER A 22 25.24 -2.46 25.46
C SER A 22 24.78 -1.00 25.54
N ARG A 23 23.60 -0.78 26.11
CA ARG A 23 22.97 0.53 26.34
C ARG A 23 22.41 0.59 27.77
N PRO A 24 22.65 1.67 28.52
CA PRO A 24 21.99 1.88 29.81
C PRO A 24 20.50 2.14 29.65
N SER A 25 19.75 1.99 30.74
CA SER A 25 18.34 2.37 30.80
C SER A 25 18.12 3.85 30.55
N PHE A 26 16.93 4.19 30.07
CA PHE A 26 16.48 5.55 29.73
C PHE A 26 17.37 6.31 28.72
N ASN A 27 18.16 5.58 27.91
CA ASN A 27 18.97 6.20 26.86
C ASN A 27 18.19 6.29 25.55
N THR A 28 18.16 7.50 24.96
CA THR A 28 17.42 7.77 23.73
C THR A 28 18.09 7.11 22.52
N VAL A 29 17.29 6.48 21.66
CA VAL A 29 17.71 5.86 20.41
C VAL A 29 17.18 6.70 19.26
N ASN A 30 18.07 7.23 18.42
CA ASN A 30 17.73 8.10 17.29
C ASN A 30 18.24 7.58 15.93
N HIS A 31 19.00 6.49 15.90
CA HIS A 31 19.38 5.81 14.66
C HIS A 31 19.64 4.31 14.88
N SER A 32 19.61 3.53 13.81
CA SER A 32 19.76 2.05 13.86
C SER A 32 21.10 1.58 14.45
N GLY A 33 22.16 2.38 14.28
CA GLY A 33 23.48 2.14 14.86
C GLY A 33 23.53 2.04 16.40
N GLN A 34 22.50 2.55 17.10
CA GLN A 34 22.38 2.51 18.56
C GLN A 34 21.55 1.32 19.06
N LEU A 35 21.16 0.41 18.17
CA LEU A 35 20.50 -0.83 18.53
C LEU A 35 21.56 -1.91 18.81
N THR A 36 21.31 -2.75 19.80
CA THR A 36 22.13 -3.95 20.01
C THR A 36 21.81 -5.02 18.97
N SER A 37 22.69 -6.03 18.83
CA SER A 37 22.44 -7.17 17.96
C SER A 37 21.14 -7.91 18.31
N CYS A 38 20.83 -8.06 19.60
CA CYS A 38 19.59 -8.69 20.06
C CYS A 38 18.36 -7.87 19.69
N GLU A 39 18.42 -6.55 19.84
CA GLU A 39 17.32 -5.64 19.46
C GLU A 39 17.04 -5.70 17.96
N LYS A 40 18.09 -5.73 17.13
CA LYS A 40 17.93 -5.88 15.68
C LYS A 40 17.30 -7.21 15.30
N ILE A 41 17.73 -8.32 15.94
CA ILE A 41 17.10 -9.63 15.76
C ILE A 41 15.64 -9.59 16.20
N GLY A 42 15.33 -8.88 17.28
CA GLY A 42 13.97 -8.64 17.77
C GLY A 42 13.08 -7.80 16.84
N LEU A 43 13.61 -7.24 15.75
CA LEU A 43 12.84 -6.61 14.67
C LEU A 43 12.65 -7.52 13.45
N GLY A 44 13.16 -8.75 13.48
CA GLY A 44 13.20 -9.64 12.33
C GLY A 44 11.83 -10.05 11.79
N ASP A 45 10.85 -10.27 12.65
CA ASP A 45 9.46 -10.55 12.27
C ASP A 45 8.80 -9.34 11.59
N LEU A 46 9.09 -8.12 12.07
CA LEU A 46 8.61 -6.88 11.46
C LEU A 46 9.26 -6.64 10.10
N PHE A 47 10.54 -6.95 9.97
CA PHE A 47 11.22 -6.87 8.68
C PHE A 47 10.68 -7.92 7.69
N GLU A 48 10.37 -9.13 8.16
CA GLU A 48 9.71 -10.14 7.34
C GLU A 48 8.33 -9.65 6.85
N ALA A 49 7.52 -9.08 7.74
CA ALA A 49 6.24 -8.47 7.38
C ALA A 49 6.43 -7.32 6.38
N TYR A 50 7.49 -6.52 6.53
CA TYR A 50 7.83 -5.40 5.65
C TYR A 50 8.16 -5.85 4.21
N ILE A 51 8.85 -6.98 4.07
CA ILE A 51 9.14 -7.58 2.76
C ILE A 51 7.86 -8.08 2.11
N LYS A 52 6.92 -8.63 2.91
CA LYS A 52 5.69 -9.26 2.44
C LYS A 52 4.49 -8.30 2.30
N ILE A 53 4.69 -6.99 2.43
CA ILE A 53 3.58 -6.02 2.30
C ILE A 53 2.89 -6.21 0.94
N PRO A 54 1.58 -6.52 0.92
CA PRO A 54 0.82 -6.63 -0.33
C PRO A 54 0.83 -5.33 -1.12
N GLY A 55 0.96 -5.41 -2.44
CA GLY A 55 0.94 -4.23 -3.30
C GLY A 55 2.28 -3.55 -3.51
N ARG A 56 3.35 -4.03 -2.87
CA ARG A 56 4.70 -3.55 -3.16
C ARG A 56 5.08 -3.89 -4.61
N SER A 57 5.14 -2.86 -5.46
CA SER A 57 5.59 -3.02 -6.84
C SER A 57 7.11 -3.13 -6.86
N SER A 58 7.66 -4.29 -7.21
CA SER A 58 9.08 -4.39 -7.55
C SER A 58 9.23 -5.13 -8.88
N LYS A 59 9.62 -4.41 -9.92
CA LYS A 59 9.95 -4.98 -11.25
C LYS A 59 11.15 -5.93 -11.19
N LEU A 60 11.95 -5.85 -10.13
CA LEU A 60 13.05 -6.75 -9.79
C LEU A 60 12.99 -7.04 -8.29
N PRO A 61 13.27 -8.27 -7.82
CA PRO A 61 13.35 -8.54 -6.39
C PRO A 61 14.49 -7.71 -5.79
N PRO A 62 14.20 -6.76 -4.89
CA PRO A 62 15.24 -5.96 -4.27
C PRO A 62 16.16 -6.84 -3.40
N ILE A 63 17.44 -6.49 -3.35
CA ILE A 63 18.42 -7.22 -2.55
C ILE A 63 18.01 -7.06 -1.07
N LEU A 64 17.98 -8.16 -0.31
CA LEU A 64 17.51 -8.16 1.09
C LEU A 64 18.21 -7.11 1.97
N SER A 65 19.49 -6.83 1.73
CA SER A 65 20.24 -5.81 2.45
C SER A 65 19.76 -4.39 2.17
N GLU A 66 19.33 -4.09 0.94
CA GLU A 66 18.74 -2.80 0.58
C GLU A 66 17.36 -2.64 1.20
N LEU A 67 16.55 -3.70 1.18
CA LEU A 67 15.26 -3.74 1.87
C LEU A 67 15.40 -3.49 3.37
N TYR A 68 16.42 -4.09 3.98
CA TYR A 68 16.69 -3.92 5.39
C TYR A 68 17.10 -2.48 5.71
N LYS A 69 17.99 -1.88 4.90
CA LYS A 69 18.35 -0.46 5.00
C LYS A 69 17.14 0.47 4.87
N GLU A 70 16.26 0.20 3.90
CA GLU A 70 15.02 0.95 3.71
C GLU A 70 14.10 0.80 4.94
N PHE A 71 13.94 -0.42 5.45
CA PHE A 71 13.13 -0.70 6.64
C PHE A 71 13.62 0.08 7.87
N VAL A 72 14.91 -0.02 8.21
CA VAL A 72 15.46 0.72 9.36
C VAL A 72 15.45 2.23 9.12
N GLY A 73 15.67 2.67 7.87
CA GLY A 73 15.56 4.07 7.49
C GLY A 73 14.16 4.64 7.75
N HIS A 74 13.11 3.88 7.42
CA HIS A 74 11.73 4.28 7.74
C HIS A 74 11.43 4.32 9.23
N ILE A 75 12.02 3.43 10.04
CA ILE A 75 11.86 3.45 11.49
C ILE A 75 12.35 4.78 12.07
N PHE A 76 13.56 5.19 11.71
CA PHE A 76 14.20 6.38 12.27
C PHE A 76 13.95 7.67 11.49
N ASN A 77 13.14 7.62 10.42
CA ASN A 77 12.83 8.82 9.65
C ASN A 77 12.08 9.85 10.52
N SER A 78 12.79 10.93 10.84
CA SER A 78 12.31 12.03 11.69
C SER A 78 11.73 11.56 13.03
N TRP A 79 12.26 10.46 13.59
CA TRP A 79 11.76 9.86 14.82
C TRP A 79 12.89 9.45 15.77
N VAL A 80 12.65 9.62 17.08
CA VAL A 80 13.54 9.16 18.16
C VAL A 80 12.73 8.46 19.26
N SER A 81 13.36 7.58 20.03
CA SER A 81 12.67 6.73 21.01
C SER A 81 11.97 7.46 22.16
N ALA A 82 12.35 8.72 22.41
CA ALA A 82 11.69 9.61 23.38
C ALA A 82 10.33 10.15 22.90
N GLN A 83 10.02 10.05 21.60
CA GLN A 83 8.76 10.51 21.05
C GLN A 83 7.65 9.46 21.21
N THR A 84 6.42 9.95 21.38
CA THR A 84 5.23 9.09 21.39
C THR A 84 5.04 8.39 20.05
N THR A 85 4.67 7.12 20.09
CA THR A 85 4.40 6.32 18.89
C THR A 85 2.91 6.02 18.80
N ASN A 86 2.36 6.05 17.58
CA ASN A 86 0.97 5.69 17.36
C ASN A 86 0.76 4.19 17.71
N LEU A 87 -0.17 3.92 18.61
CA LEU A 87 -0.49 2.55 19.03
C LEU A 87 -1.26 1.80 17.95
N LYS A 88 -2.16 2.50 17.24
CA LYS A 88 -3.07 1.92 16.26
C LYS A 88 -3.31 2.90 15.11
N PRO A 89 -2.40 2.94 14.13
CA PRO A 89 -2.68 3.55 12.84
C PRO A 89 -4.07 3.17 12.32
N ILE A 90 -4.83 4.18 11.87
CA ILE A 90 -6.17 3.98 11.30
C ILE A 90 -6.02 3.98 9.78
N LEU A 91 -6.68 3.04 9.10
CA LEU A 91 -6.74 3.04 7.65
C LEU A 91 -7.57 4.25 7.19
N PRO A 92 -7.00 5.20 6.43
CA PRO A 92 -7.77 6.35 5.95
C PRO A 92 -8.95 5.88 5.09
N PRO A 93 -10.09 6.61 5.08
CA PRO A 93 -11.18 6.33 4.16
C PRO A 93 -10.72 6.50 2.72
N ARG A 94 -11.43 5.87 1.78
CA ARG A 94 -11.19 6.07 0.34
C ARG A 94 -11.56 7.52 -0.04
N PRO A 95 -10.67 8.30 -0.67
CA PRO A 95 -11.02 9.63 -1.13
C PRO A 95 -12.17 9.60 -2.14
N SER A 96 -13.05 10.60 -2.15
CA SER A 96 -14.17 10.67 -3.10
C SER A 96 -13.70 10.73 -4.57
N HIS A 97 -12.59 11.41 -4.85
CA HIS A 97 -11.97 11.48 -6.17
C HIS A 97 -11.37 10.14 -6.63
N GLN A 98 -11.21 9.14 -5.74
CA GLN A 98 -10.73 7.80 -6.10
C GLN A 98 -11.74 7.03 -6.95
N LYS A 99 -13.03 7.33 -6.77
CA LYS A 99 -14.12 6.62 -7.45
C LYS A 99 -14.42 7.21 -8.81
N ARG A 100 -14.03 8.46 -9.06
CA ARG A 100 -14.45 9.25 -10.21
C ARG A 100 -13.27 9.52 -11.13
N ILE A 101 -13.39 9.11 -12.39
CA ILE A 101 -12.45 9.46 -13.44
C ILE A 101 -13.09 10.43 -14.43
N GLU A 102 -12.30 11.36 -14.97
CA GLU A 102 -12.70 12.14 -16.14
C GLU A 102 -12.39 11.34 -17.40
N VAL A 103 -13.37 11.24 -18.30
CA VAL A 103 -13.27 10.47 -19.53
C VAL A 103 -12.94 11.42 -20.67
N GLY A 104 -11.72 11.30 -21.22
CA GLY A 104 -11.28 12.08 -22.38
C GLY A 104 -10.42 13.30 -22.12
N ALA A 105 -10.00 13.56 -20.88
CA ALA A 105 -9.11 14.68 -20.57
C ALA A 105 -7.80 14.56 -21.36
N SER A 106 -7.67 15.37 -22.41
CA SER A 106 -6.44 15.49 -23.19
C SER A 106 -5.41 16.31 -22.42
N GLN A 107 -4.16 15.84 -22.35
CA GLN A 107 -3.04 16.61 -21.78
C GLN A 107 -2.69 17.88 -22.59
N ALA A 108 -3.33 18.11 -23.74
CA ALA A 108 -3.09 19.25 -24.61
C ALA A 108 -4.41 19.87 -25.09
N GLY A 109 -4.91 20.84 -24.32
CA GLY A 109 -6.05 21.68 -24.70
C GLY A 109 -7.41 20.97 -24.67
N ARG A 110 -8.48 21.78 -24.60
CA ARG A 110 -9.85 21.25 -24.62
C ARG A 110 -10.17 20.64 -25.98
N SER A 111 -10.67 19.42 -25.99
CA SER A 111 -11.10 18.78 -27.25
C SER A 111 -12.41 19.41 -27.77
N PHE A 112 -12.68 19.31 -29.07
CA PHE A 112 -13.93 19.78 -29.67
C PHE A 112 -15.16 19.13 -29.01
N ASP A 113 -15.05 17.87 -28.58
CA ASP A 113 -16.11 17.14 -27.89
C ASP A 113 -16.33 17.66 -26.45
N GLU A 114 -15.26 18.03 -25.73
CA GLU A 114 -15.38 18.72 -24.43
C GLU A 114 -16.07 20.08 -24.56
N MET A 115 -15.88 20.78 -25.68
CA MET A 115 -16.58 22.05 -25.97
C MET A 115 -18.06 21.86 -26.32
N MET A 116 -18.45 20.71 -26.90
CA MET A 116 -19.82 20.40 -27.31
C MET A 116 -20.67 19.75 -26.20
N HIS A 117 -20.08 18.87 -25.39
CA HIS A 117 -20.81 18.05 -24.42
C HIS A 117 -20.37 18.25 -22.96
N GLY A 118 -19.31 19.03 -22.73
CA GLY A 118 -18.71 19.22 -21.42
C GLY A 118 -17.93 17.99 -20.94
N SER A 119 -17.23 18.12 -19.81
CA SER A 119 -16.51 17.01 -19.19
C SER A 119 -17.47 15.89 -18.77
N ILE A 120 -17.08 14.65 -19.02
CA ILE A 120 -17.83 13.45 -18.64
C ILE A 120 -17.01 12.68 -17.64
N PHE A 121 -17.69 12.16 -16.62
CA PHE A 121 -17.07 11.40 -15.56
C PHE A 121 -17.74 10.05 -15.39
N LEU A 122 -16.93 9.05 -15.10
CA LEU A 122 -17.40 7.74 -14.66
C LEU A 122 -17.04 7.56 -13.19
N THR A 123 -18.06 7.37 -12.36
CA THR A 123 -17.93 6.93 -10.98
C THR A 123 -18.06 5.41 -10.91
N MET A 124 -17.07 4.74 -10.33
CA MET A 124 -17.08 3.32 -10.01
C MET A 124 -17.17 3.12 -8.50
N ASP A 125 -18.24 2.46 -8.07
CA ASP A 125 -18.41 1.96 -6.72
C ASP A 125 -18.14 0.46 -6.71
N PHE A 126 -17.25 0.01 -5.82
CA PHE A 126 -16.83 -1.38 -5.71
C PHE A 126 -16.90 -1.84 -4.24
N ASP A 127 -17.69 -2.88 -3.97
CA ASP A 127 -17.69 -3.56 -2.67
C ASP A 127 -16.85 -4.83 -2.76
N SER A 128 -15.72 -4.84 -2.03
CA SER A 128 -14.79 -5.97 -2.00
C SER A 128 -15.35 -7.22 -1.32
N ARG A 129 -16.46 -7.11 -0.55
CA ARG A 129 -17.03 -8.22 0.22
C ARG A 129 -17.82 -9.17 -0.65
N ASP A 130 -18.65 -8.64 -1.54
CA ASP A 130 -19.48 -9.42 -2.47
C ASP A 130 -18.97 -9.36 -3.92
N GLY A 131 -18.02 -8.47 -4.20
CA GLY A 131 -17.45 -8.30 -5.53
C GLY A 131 -18.37 -7.55 -6.50
N SER A 132 -19.32 -6.77 -5.98
CA SER A 132 -20.24 -5.96 -6.79
C SER A 132 -19.58 -4.69 -7.34
N PHE A 133 -20.03 -4.28 -8.52
CA PHE A 133 -19.60 -3.09 -9.23
C PHE A 133 -20.81 -2.26 -9.66
N ASP A 134 -20.87 -1.01 -9.21
CA ASP A 134 -21.86 -0.04 -9.66
C ASP A 134 -21.17 1.07 -10.46
N TRP A 135 -21.80 1.44 -11.58
CA TRP A 135 -21.25 2.38 -12.55
C TRP A 135 -22.22 3.54 -12.73
N THR A 136 -21.79 4.75 -12.38
CA THR A 136 -22.61 5.96 -12.56
C THR A 136 -21.89 6.97 -13.42
N TRP A 137 -22.56 7.45 -14.47
CA TRP A 137 -22.03 8.47 -15.37
C TRP A 137 -22.49 9.86 -14.92
N HIS A 138 -21.60 10.83 -14.92
CA HIS A 138 -21.90 12.22 -14.54
C HIS A 138 -21.35 13.20 -15.58
N ASN A 139 -22.01 14.36 -15.71
CA ASN A 139 -21.45 15.49 -16.44
C ASN A 139 -20.53 16.35 -15.53
N GLY A 140 -20.02 17.46 -16.06
CA GLY A 140 -19.22 18.46 -15.33
C GLY A 140 -19.87 18.96 -14.04
N ASP A 141 -21.19 19.12 -14.06
CA ASP A 141 -22.00 19.59 -12.92
C ASP A 141 -22.35 18.49 -11.92
N ASN A 142 -21.74 17.30 -12.04
CA ASN A 142 -21.99 16.12 -11.22
C ASN A 142 -23.43 15.55 -11.34
N ILE A 143 -24.17 15.94 -12.38
CA ILE A 143 -25.53 15.47 -12.64
C ILE A 143 -25.45 14.10 -13.31
N PRO A 144 -26.17 13.07 -12.80
CA PRO A 144 -26.21 11.75 -13.42
C PRO A 144 -26.70 11.80 -14.88
N ILE A 145 -26.00 11.11 -15.77
CA ILE A 145 -26.36 10.97 -17.19
C ILE A 145 -27.15 9.67 -17.34
N THR A 146 -28.45 9.78 -17.64
CA THR A 146 -29.34 8.63 -17.89
C THR A 146 -29.53 8.31 -19.39
N ALA A 147 -29.10 9.21 -20.27
CA ALA A 147 -29.14 9.04 -21.72
C ALA A 147 -28.06 8.06 -22.22
N ASN A 148 -28.16 7.59 -23.47
CA ASN A 148 -27.14 6.73 -24.07
C ASN A 148 -25.78 7.46 -24.07
N ILE A 149 -24.86 6.98 -23.25
CA ILE A 149 -23.55 7.59 -23.00
C ILE A 149 -22.64 7.57 -24.23
N GLU A 150 -22.83 6.60 -25.14
CA GLU A 150 -21.95 6.40 -26.30
C GLU A 150 -21.91 7.62 -27.23
N TYR A 151 -23.00 8.39 -27.30
CA TYR A 151 -23.06 9.62 -28.10
C TYR A 151 -22.41 10.83 -27.43
N ARG A 152 -22.08 10.72 -26.15
CA ARG A 152 -21.47 11.81 -25.38
C ARG A 152 -19.98 11.57 -25.16
N LEU A 153 -19.52 10.32 -25.22
CA LEU A 153 -18.11 9.99 -25.05
C LEU A 153 -17.24 10.71 -26.09
N PRO A 154 -16.05 11.19 -25.69
CA PRO A 154 -15.08 11.75 -26.62
C PRO A 154 -14.75 10.77 -27.74
N ARG A 155 -14.52 11.29 -28.94
CA ARG A 155 -14.23 10.47 -30.11
C ARG A 155 -13.05 9.52 -29.85
N GLY A 156 -13.28 8.25 -30.12
CA GLY A 156 -12.27 7.19 -29.94
C GLY A 156 -12.19 6.62 -28.52
N VAL A 157 -12.98 7.13 -27.57
CA VAL A 157 -13.10 6.54 -26.23
C VAL A 157 -14.37 5.70 -26.16
N SER A 158 -14.22 4.39 -25.96
CA SER A 158 -15.35 3.50 -25.74
C SER A 158 -15.76 3.45 -24.27
N LYS A 159 -17.00 2.99 -24.00
CA LYS A 159 -17.48 2.69 -22.63
C LYS A 159 -16.51 1.74 -21.91
N LYS A 160 -15.98 0.76 -22.65
CA LYS A 160 -14.99 -0.21 -22.18
C LYS A 160 -13.71 0.49 -21.71
N ASP A 161 -13.17 1.41 -22.50
CA ASP A 161 -11.94 2.11 -22.15
C ASP A 161 -12.11 2.91 -20.85
N ALA A 162 -13.25 3.59 -20.69
CA ALA A 162 -13.59 4.28 -19.46
C ALA A 162 -13.68 3.32 -18.25
N MET A 163 -14.33 2.18 -18.39
CA MET A 163 -14.39 1.17 -17.31
C MET A 163 -13.01 0.64 -16.94
N ILE A 164 -12.15 0.37 -17.93
CA ILE A 164 -10.76 -0.06 -17.68
C ILE A 164 -10.00 1.04 -16.93
N MET A 165 -10.10 2.29 -17.37
CA MET A 165 -9.45 3.43 -16.68
C MET A 165 -9.94 3.58 -15.24
N ALA A 166 -11.23 3.39 -14.97
CA ALA A 166 -11.80 3.48 -13.63
C ALA A 166 -11.28 2.36 -12.71
N ILE A 167 -11.20 1.13 -13.21
CA ILE A 167 -10.63 -0.02 -12.49
C ILE A 167 -9.15 0.20 -12.21
N GLU A 168 -8.37 0.62 -13.21
CA GLU A 168 -6.94 0.90 -13.04
C GLU A 168 -6.70 2.03 -12.03
N ASN A 169 -7.51 3.10 -12.07
CA ASN A 169 -7.45 4.19 -11.11
C ASN A 169 -7.72 3.71 -9.68
N TYR A 170 -8.80 2.93 -9.49
CA TYR A 170 -9.11 2.32 -8.19
C TYR A 170 -7.96 1.46 -7.68
N ASP A 171 -7.44 0.56 -8.52
CA ASP A 171 -6.37 -0.37 -8.15
C ASP A 171 -5.09 0.35 -7.73
N ASN A 172 -4.72 1.43 -8.43
CA ASN A 172 -3.55 2.21 -8.10
C ASN A 172 -3.68 2.87 -6.73
N ILE A 173 -4.83 3.49 -6.46
CA ILE A 173 -5.06 4.18 -5.19
C ILE A 173 -5.22 3.18 -4.04
N GLU A 174 -5.93 2.06 -4.25
CA GLU A 174 -6.10 1.03 -3.21
C GLU A 174 -4.75 0.36 -2.88
N ARG A 175 -3.90 0.12 -3.90
CA ARG A 175 -2.54 -0.38 -3.70
C ARG A 175 -1.73 0.57 -2.83
N GLU A 176 -1.71 1.86 -3.14
CA GLU A 176 -0.99 2.86 -2.35
C GLU A 176 -1.53 2.93 -0.92
N ARG A 177 -2.86 3.01 -0.77
CA ARG A 177 -3.56 3.12 0.51
C ARG A 177 -3.24 1.93 1.44
N ILE A 178 -3.36 0.71 0.95
CA ILE A 178 -3.09 -0.50 1.74
C ILE A 178 -1.59 -0.66 2.01
N THR A 179 -0.73 -0.46 1.00
CA THR A 179 0.73 -0.57 1.16
C THR A 179 1.25 0.43 2.20
N SER A 180 0.79 1.69 2.11
CA SER A 180 1.18 2.76 3.02
C SER A 180 0.69 2.48 4.45
N HIS A 181 -0.58 2.07 4.60
CA HIS A 181 -1.12 1.72 5.92
C HIS A 181 -0.35 0.56 6.58
N ASN A 182 -0.16 -0.56 5.86
CA ASN A 182 0.57 -1.72 6.37
C ASN A 182 2.02 -1.35 6.75
N ARG A 183 2.67 -0.50 5.94
CA ARG A 183 3.98 0.05 6.27
C ARG A 183 3.95 0.80 7.60
N VAL A 184 3.00 1.73 7.77
CA VAL A 184 2.88 2.52 9.01
C VAL A 184 2.61 1.64 10.22
N GLN A 185 1.81 0.58 10.09
CA GLN A 185 1.57 -0.40 11.16
C GLN A 185 2.87 -1.07 11.63
N ILE A 186 3.65 -1.60 10.68
CA ILE A 186 4.92 -2.29 10.94
C ILE A 186 5.93 -1.33 11.59
N ILE A 187 6.06 -0.12 11.04
CA ILE A 187 6.98 0.90 11.56
C ILE A 187 6.57 1.35 12.97
N SER A 188 5.27 1.51 13.22
CA SER A 188 4.76 1.85 14.55
C SER A 188 5.05 0.75 15.57
N ALA A 189 4.89 -0.53 15.21
CA ALA A 189 5.26 -1.65 16.08
C ALA A 189 6.76 -1.65 16.41
N ALA A 190 7.62 -1.42 15.40
CA ALA A 190 9.06 -1.35 15.60
C ALA A 190 9.45 -0.21 16.57
N ARG A 191 8.86 0.97 16.38
CA ARG A 191 9.09 2.14 17.23
C ARG A 191 8.66 1.89 18.68
N ARG A 192 7.53 1.22 18.93
CA ARG A 192 7.10 0.83 20.29
C ARG A 192 8.10 -0.09 20.98
N ARG A 193 8.58 -1.13 20.27
CA ARG A 193 9.64 -2.03 20.80
C ARG A 193 10.89 -1.24 21.16
N ILE A 194 11.36 -0.38 20.26
CA ILE A 194 12.56 0.44 20.48
C ILE A 194 12.38 1.40 21.65
N THR A 195 11.21 2.03 21.82
CA THR A 195 10.92 2.87 22.99
C THR A 195 11.04 2.09 24.30
N LYS A 196 10.50 0.87 24.37
CA LYS A 196 10.60 0.04 25.58
C LYS A 196 12.02 -0.42 25.85
N TRP A 197 12.75 -0.86 24.81
CA TRP A 197 14.17 -1.22 24.96
C TRP A 197 15.03 -0.02 25.37
N ALA A 198 14.71 1.18 24.88
CA ALA A 198 15.39 2.42 25.28
C ALA A 198 15.19 2.71 26.77
N GLN A 199 13.97 2.49 27.29
CA GLN A 199 13.65 2.66 28.71
C GLN A 199 14.33 1.60 29.58
N ALA A 200 14.26 0.33 29.18
CA ALA A 200 14.82 -0.78 29.94
C ALA A 200 16.35 -0.84 29.95
N GLY A 201 16.99 -0.49 28.83
CA GLY A 201 18.40 -0.79 28.59
C GLY A 201 18.62 -2.22 28.10
N SER A 202 19.88 -2.59 27.86
CA SER A 202 20.23 -3.87 27.21
C SER A 202 20.15 -5.10 28.11
N ASP A 203 19.95 -4.93 29.41
CA ASP A 203 19.90 -6.02 30.39
C ASP A 203 18.68 -6.93 30.22
N LEU A 204 17.59 -6.44 29.59
CA LEU A 204 16.37 -7.21 29.32
C LEU A 204 16.38 -7.97 27.98
N GLN A 205 17.56 -8.19 27.37
CA GLN A 205 17.76 -9.02 26.17
C GLN A 205 16.80 -8.76 24.99
N ALA A 206 16.30 -7.54 24.84
CA ALA A 206 15.36 -7.15 23.78
C ALA A 206 14.05 -7.96 23.77
N GLU A 207 13.48 -8.24 24.94
CA GLU A 207 12.17 -8.88 25.03
C GLU A 207 11.09 -8.10 24.24
N VAL A 208 10.21 -8.84 23.56
CA VAL A 208 9.11 -8.27 22.76
C VAL A 208 7.78 -8.57 23.44
N ASP A 209 7.16 -7.51 23.94
CA ASP A 209 5.84 -7.59 24.54
C ASP A 209 4.78 -8.07 23.53
N ASN A 210 3.81 -8.84 24.03
CA ASN A 210 2.75 -9.40 23.19
C ASN A 210 1.87 -8.33 22.50
N GLU A 211 1.80 -7.12 23.05
CA GLU A 211 1.08 -5.99 22.44
C GLU A 211 1.83 -5.32 21.27
N ASP A 212 3.14 -5.56 21.16
CA ASP A 212 4.00 -5.03 20.10
C ASP A 212 4.31 -6.06 19.01
N LYS A 213 3.75 -7.26 19.13
CA LYS A 213 3.71 -8.27 18.08
C LYS A 213 2.60 -7.92 17.08
N LEU A 214 2.88 -8.10 15.79
CA LEU A 214 1.84 -8.09 14.78
C LEU A 214 0.90 -9.27 15.03
N LYS A 215 -0.40 -8.99 15.05
CA LYS A 215 -1.46 -9.98 15.22
C LYS A 215 -2.08 -10.31 13.87
N ASP A 216 -2.81 -11.42 13.84
CA ASP A 216 -3.61 -11.79 12.68
C ASP A 216 -4.60 -10.67 12.33
N GLY A 217 -4.54 -10.20 11.08
CA GLY A 217 -5.37 -9.09 10.59
C GLY A 217 -4.76 -7.69 10.74
N ASP A 218 -3.62 -7.52 11.43
CA ASP A 218 -2.94 -6.21 11.52
C ASP A 218 -2.38 -5.77 10.15
N ILE A 219 -1.93 -6.74 9.35
CA ILE A 219 -1.51 -6.52 7.97
C ILE A 219 -2.71 -6.80 7.07
N LEU A 220 -3.24 -5.74 6.46
CA LEU A 220 -4.42 -5.83 5.63
C LEU A 220 -4.10 -6.46 4.26
N PRO A 221 -4.95 -7.35 3.74
CA PRO A 221 -4.80 -7.88 2.39
C PRO A 221 -5.07 -6.77 1.36
N LEU A 222 -4.43 -6.88 0.20
CA LEU A 222 -4.76 -6.05 -0.96
C LEU A 222 -5.79 -6.77 -1.81
N VAL A 223 -6.97 -6.16 -1.97
CA VAL A 223 -8.04 -6.64 -2.86
C VAL A 223 -8.19 -5.63 -4.00
N LEU A 224 -7.83 -6.05 -5.21
CA LEU A 224 -7.92 -5.23 -6.40
C LEU A 224 -9.27 -5.42 -7.09
N ALA A 225 -9.81 -4.32 -7.60
CA ALA A 225 -11.02 -4.33 -8.42
C ALA A 225 -10.79 -5.16 -9.68
N SER A 226 -9.63 -5.06 -10.33
CA SER A 226 -9.37 -5.86 -11.54
C SER A 226 -9.35 -7.37 -11.28
N ASP A 227 -8.82 -7.82 -10.14
CA ASP A 227 -8.82 -9.25 -9.78
C ASP A 227 -10.24 -9.77 -9.61
N MET A 228 -11.07 -9.02 -8.90
CA MET A 228 -12.45 -9.38 -8.67
C MET A 228 -13.26 -9.31 -9.96
N PHE A 229 -13.11 -8.25 -10.75
CA PHE A 229 -13.78 -8.09 -12.03
C PHE A 229 -13.47 -9.25 -12.99
N ILE A 230 -12.19 -9.65 -13.10
CA ILE A 230 -11.77 -10.81 -13.92
C ILE A 230 -12.41 -12.11 -13.44
N LYS A 231 -12.59 -12.27 -12.12
CA LYS A 231 -13.12 -13.49 -11.50
C LYS A 231 -14.64 -13.58 -11.59
N THR A 232 -15.35 -12.45 -11.50
CA THR A 232 -16.81 -12.41 -11.36
C THR A 232 -17.55 -11.99 -12.63
N ALA A 233 -16.88 -11.38 -13.62
CA ALA A 233 -17.53 -10.89 -14.84
C ALA A 233 -18.13 -12.03 -15.68
N ARG A 234 -19.46 -12.18 -15.61
CA ARG A 234 -20.28 -12.86 -16.63
C ARG A 234 -20.60 -11.93 -17.81
N GLU A 235 -20.68 -10.63 -17.55
CA GLU A 235 -20.85 -9.54 -18.53
C GLU A 235 -19.58 -8.66 -18.54
N GLY A 236 -19.11 -8.23 -19.72
CA GLY A 236 -17.83 -7.48 -19.84
C GLY A 236 -16.59 -8.37 -19.99
N ALA A 237 -16.74 -9.56 -20.58
CA ALA A 237 -15.63 -10.49 -20.85
C ALA A 237 -14.48 -9.85 -21.63
N ASP A 238 -14.80 -8.88 -22.48
CA ASP A 238 -13.86 -8.13 -23.29
C ASP A 238 -13.07 -7.08 -22.47
N VAL A 239 -13.68 -6.46 -21.45
CA VAL A 239 -13.01 -5.64 -20.42
C VAL A 239 -12.05 -6.52 -19.60
N ALA A 240 -12.53 -7.67 -19.14
CA ALA A 240 -11.74 -8.63 -18.37
C ALA A 240 -10.54 -9.17 -19.18
N ALA A 241 -10.73 -9.46 -20.47
CA ALA A 241 -9.66 -9.87 -21.38
C ALA A 241 -8.61 -8.77 -21.55
N ALA A 242 -9.03 -7.52 -21.76
CA ALA A 242 -8.11 -6.39 -21.89
C ALA A 242 -7.30 -6.15 -20.59
N LEU A 243 -7.92 -6.28 -19.42
CA LEU A 243 -7.23 -6.19 -18.13
C LEU A 243 -6.20 -7.31 -17.94
N LYS A 244 -6.50 -8.55 -18.39
CA LYS A 244 -5.54 -9.67 -18.36
C LYS A 244 -4.32 -9.39 -19.23
N THR A 245 -4.53 -8.93 -20.48
CA THR A 245 -3.43 -8.62 -21.40
C THR A 245 -2.52 -7.53 -20.83
N ARG A 246 -3.08 -6.41 -20.37
CA ARG A 246 -2.32 -5.30 -19.79
C ARG A 246 -1.57 -5.65 -18.51
N ARG A 247 -2.03 -6.67 -17.76
CA ARG A 247 -1.31 -7.20 -16.60
C ARG A 247 -0.14 -8.09 -16.99
N GLY A 248 -0.26 -8.87 -18.07
CA GLY A 248 0.83 -9.72 -18.57
C GLY A 248 2.00 -8.94 -19.17
N GLU A 249 1.75 -7.68 -19.56
CA GLU A 249 2.74 -6.76 -20.15
C GLU A 249 3.47 -5.87 -19.11
N ARG A 250 3.06 -5.89 -17.83
CA ARG A 250 3.63 -5.06 -16.75
C ARG A 250 4.52 -5.85 -15.80
#